data_AF-A0A9D6F3H8-F1
#
_entry.id   AF-A0A9D6F3H8-F1
#
_cell.length_a   1.000
_cell.length_b   1.000
_cell.length_c   1.000
_cell.angle_alpha   90.00
_cell.angle_beta   90.00
_cell.angle_gamma   90.00
#
_symmetry.space_group_name_H-M   'P 1'
#
loop_
_entity.id
_entity.type
_entity.pdbx_description
1 polymer ?
#
loop_
_entity_poly.entity_id
_entity_poly.type
_entity_poly.pdbx_seq_one_letter_code
_entity_poly.pdbx_strand_id
1 'polypeptide(L)'
;MFKELLSNADRIDPGQLQTNARMRFPAVIRASHLREKKPNDPIPTTSESKFVIIGIASYAPDEMALLDRLENAHAVWEQDWEVAVFDVMEWKSSADACKFVTQIPAATQTPILEMWIDGKVVDTKTGLRLVQESLQKFGILS
;
A
#
# COMPACT_ATOMS: atom_id res chain seq x y z
N MET A 1 -3.66 11.79 9.55
CA MET A 1 -2.61 10.81 9.18
C MET A 1 -2.61 10.70 7.65
N PHE A 2 -1.69 9.99 6.97
CA PHE A 2 -1.44 9.96 5.51
C PHE A 2 -1.91 11.13 4.61
N LYS A 3 -3.21 11.46 4.49
CA LYS A 3 -3.70 12.69 3.84
C LYS A 3 -2.97 13.97 4.25
N GLU A 4 -2.46 14.05 5.48
CA GLU A 4 -1.66 15.17 5.97
C GLU A 4 -0.35 15.38 5.21
N LEU A 5 0.13 14.37 4.47
CA LEU A 5 1.25 14.51 3.55
C LEU A 5 0.95 15.53 2.44
N LEU A 6 -0.33 15.77 2.15
CA LEU A 6 -0.83 16.71 1.15
C LEU A 6 -1.28 18.04 1.74
N SER A 7 -0.96 18.30 3.02
CA SER A 7 -1.28 19.58 3.65
C SER A 7 -0.66 20.74 2.85
N ASN A 8 -1.41 21.83 2.68
CA ASN A 8 -1.03 23.00 1.89
C ASN A 8 -0.94 22.76 0.38
N ALA A 9 -1.66 21.77 -0.17
CA ALA A 9 -1.74 21.55 -1.61
C ALA A 9 -2.12 22.82 -2.40
N ASP A 10 -2.96 23.70 -1.83
CA ASP A 10 -3.40 24.95 -2.47
C ASP A 10 -2.31 26.04 -2.51
N ARG A 11 -1.17 25.84 -1.83
CA ARG A 11 -0.10 26.85 -1.65
C ARG A 11 1.26 26.42 -2.19
N ILE A 12 1.40 25.16 -2.59
CA ILE A 12 2.67 24.55 -3.00
C ILE A 12 2.48 23.98 -4.40
N ASP A 13 3.49 24.15 -5.26
CA ASP A 13 3.51 23.51 -6.58
C ASP A 13 3.30 21.98 -6.46
N PRO A 14 2.49 21.35 -7.33
CA PRO A 14 2.22 19.92 -7.26
C PRO A 14 3.48 19.05 -7.25
N GLY A 15 4.52 19.38 -8.01
CA GLY A 15 5.77 18.61 -8.02
C GLY A 15 6.54 18.71 -6.69
N GLN A 16 6.53 19.88 -6.07
CA GLN A 16 7.11 20.06 -4.74
C GLN A 16 6.29 19.35 -3.66
N LEU A 17 4.96 19.36 -3.77
CA LEU A 17 4.07 18.63 -2.87
C LEU A 17 4.35 17.12 -2.91
N GLN A 18 4.47 16.54 -4.11
CA GLN A 18 4.83 15.13 -4.32
C GLN A 18 6.19 14.80 -3.70
N THR A 19 7.19 15.65 -3.93
CA THR A 19 8.54 15.48 -3.37
C THR A 19 8.51 15.50 -1.84
N ASN A 20 7.78 16.44 -1.24
CA ASN A 20 7.63 16.55 0.20
C ASN A 20 6.87 15.36 0.80
N ALA A 21 5.79 14.92 0.15
CA ALA A 21 5.03 13.75 0.56
C ALA A 21 5.91 12.51 0.58
N ARG A 22 6.67 12.26 -0.50
CA ARG A 22 7.62 11.14 -0.60
C ARG A 22 8.68 11.16 0.49
N MET A 23 9.27 12.31 0.80
CA MET A 23 10.29 12.42 1.86
C MET A 23 9.70 12.13 3.25
N ARG A 24 8.44 12.51 3.49
CA ARG A 24 7.78 12.35 4.80
C ARG A 24 7.10 11.00 4.96
N PHE A 25 6.79 10.31 3.86
CA PHE A 25 6.03 9.07 3.86
C PHE A 25 6.62 7.97 4.75
N PRO A 26 7.94 7.65 4.72
CA PRO A 26 8.51 6.66 5.62
C PRO A 26 8.42 7.03 7.11
N ALA A 27 8.37 8.32 7.43
CA ALA A 27 8.17 8.77 8.81
C ALA A 27 6.71 8.57 9.26
N VAL A 28 5.75 8.79 8.36
CA VAL A 28 4.32 8.57 8.63
C VAL A 28 4.02 7.08 8.75
N ILE A 29 4.57 6.22 7.88
CA ILE A 29 4.40 4.76 8.00
C ILE A 29 4.94 4.27 9.35
N ARG A 30 6.15 4.69 9.73
CA ARG A 30 6.75 4.29 11.02
C ARG A 30 5.97 4.73 12.26
N ALA A 31 5.11 5.75 12.11
CA ALA A 31 4.22 6.22 13.16
C ALA A 31 2.82 5.59 13.10
N SER A 32 2.56 4.75 12.09
CA SER A 32 1.32 4.01 11.87
C SER A 32 1.48 2.54 12.26
N HIS A 33 0.40 1.77 12.19
CA HIS A 33 0.45 0.31 12.36
C HIS A 33 0.76 -0.42 11.05
N LEU A 34 0.78 0.29 9.93
CA LEU A 34 1.19 -0.26 8.64
C LEU A 34 2.70 -0.51 8.61
N ARG A 35 3.12 -1.63 8.02
CA ARG A 35 4.53 -1.92 7.80
C ARG A 35 5.01 -1.30 6.50
N GLU A 36 6.23 -0.78 6.49
CA GLU A 36 6.89 -0.43 5.23
C GLU A 36 7.46 -1.70 4.57
N LYS A 37 7.05 -2.02 3.35
CA LYS A 37 7.61 -3.14 2.57
C LYS A 37 8.84 -2.66 1.80
N LYS A 38 9.99 -3.27 2.07
CA LYS A 38 11.22 -3.06 1.31
C LYS A 38 11.41 -4.12 0.21
N PRO A 39 12.22 -3.86 -0.83
CA PRO A 39 12.43 -4.82 -1.93
C PRO A 39 12.89 -6.22 -1.49
N ASN A 40 13.68 -6.31 -0.43
CA ASN A 40 14.24 -7.59 0.03
C ASN A 40 13.49 -8.18 1.24
N ASP A 41 12.40 -7.54 1.68
CA ASP A 41 11.61 -8.09 2.77
C ASP A 41 10.95 -9.39 2.32
N PRO A 42 11.06 -10.47 3.09
CA PRO A 42 10.44 -11.73 2.74
C PRO A 42 8.92 -11.60 2.77
N ILE A 43 8.25 -12.34 1.88
CA ILE A 43 6.83 -12.64 2.03
C ILE A 43 6.69 -13.69 3.15
N PRO A 44 5.80 -13.50 4.14
CA PRO A 44 5.52 -14.53 5.12
C PRO A 44 5.08 -15.84 4.45
N THR A 45 5.75 -16.94 4.76
CA THR A 45 5.50 -18.28 4.18
C THR A 45 5.01 -19.30 5.21
N THR A 46 4.77 -18.88 6.45
CA THR A 46 4.26 -19.76 7.49
C THR A 46 2.81 -20.15 7.19
N SER A 47 2.45 -21.40 7.49
CA SER A 47 1.05 -21.81 7.53
C SER A 47 0.32 -20.90 8.54
N GLU A 48 -0.84 -20.39 8.16
CA GLU A 48 -1.70 -19.44 8.88
C GLU A 48 -1.35 -17.95 8.72
N SER A 49 -0.32 -17.58 7.95
CA SER A 49 -0.06 -16.15 7.69
C SER A 49 -1.01 -15.59 6.63
N LYS A 50 -1.75 -14.53 6.96
CA LYS A 50 -2.42 -13.67 5.96
C LYS A 50 -1.69 -12.35 5.87
N PHE A 51 -1.28 -11.99 4.66
CA PHE A 51 -0.45 -10.81 4.41
C PHE A 51 -0.98 -10.06 3.20
N VAL A 52 -1.06 -8.74 3.31
CA VAL A 52 -1.44 -7.88 2.20
C VAL A 52 -0.36 -6.84 1.95
N ILE A 53 -0.01 -6.66 0.69
CA ILE A 53 0.93 -5.64 0.23
C ILE A 53 0.17 -4.65 -0.62
N ILE A 54 0.35 -3.36 -0.34
CA ILE A 54 -0.27 -2.26 -1.09
C ILE A 54 0.81 -1.34 -1.64
N GLY A 55 0.83 -1.16 -2.96
CA GLY A 55 1.69 -0.20 -3.65
C GLY A 55 0.95 1.08 -3.97
N ILE A 56 1.49 2.24 -3.60
CA ILE A 56 0.98 3.57 -3.99
C ILE A 56 2.01 4.28 -4.88
N ALA A 57 1.61 5.15 -5.81
CA ALA A 57 2.57 5.87 -6.66
C ALA A 57 2.46 7.39 -6.57
N SER A 58 1.24 7.90 -6.45
CA SER A 58 0.96 9.28 -6.83
C SER A 58 0.73 10.18 -5.62
N TYR A 59 0.84 9.64 -4.40
CA TYR A 59 0.42 10.33 -3.18
C TYR A 59 -0.93 11.03 -3.37
N ALA A 60 -1.82 10.48 -4.20
CA ALA A 60 -3.07 11.15 -4.54
C ALA A 60 -3.98 11.19 -3.31
N PRO A 61 -4.87 12.20 -3.20
CA PRO A 61 -5.78 12.31 -2.07
C PRO A 61 -6.54 11.01 -1.78
N ASP A 62 -6.95 10.29 -2.81
CA ASP A 62 -7.69 9.04 -2.67
C ASP A 62 -6.82 7.85 -2.24
N GLU A 63 -5.56 7.78 -2.70
CA GLU A 63 -4.58 6.79 -2.23
C GLU A 63 -4.24 7.04 -0.75
N MET A 64 -4.02 8.30 -0.38
CA MET A 64 -3.79 8.67 1.02
C MET A 64 -5.02 8.40 1.88
N ALA A 65 -6.23 8.63 1.34
CA ALA A 65 -7.48 8.29 2.01
C ALA A 65 -7.63 6.80 2.25
N LEU A 66 -7.20 5.97 1.31
CA LEU A 66 -7.19 4.53 1.48
C LEU A 66 -6.27 4.12 2.64
N LEU A 67 -5.06 4.67 2.71
CA LEU A 67 -4.13 4.38 3.80
C LEU A 67 -4.66 4.84 5.16
N ASP A 68 -5.29 6.02 5.23
CA ASP A 68 -5.97 6.47 6.45
C ASP A 68 -7.11 5.52 6.85
N ARG A 69 -7.89 5.03 5.89
CA ARG A 69 -8.96 4.06 6.19
C ARG A 69 -8.40 2.74 6.72
N LEU A 70 -7.28 2.27 6.16
CA LEU A 70 -6.60 1.07 6.64
C LEU A 70 -6.08 1.27 8.06
N GLU A 71 -5.40 2.38 8.33
CA GLU A 71 -4.92 2.70 9.67
C GLU A 71 -6.08 2.77 10.69
N ASN A 72 -7.19 3.43 10.34
CA ASN A 72 -8.36 3.49 11.20
C ASN A 72 -9.02 2.11 11.42
N ALA A 73 -8.86 1.19 10.47
CA ALA A 73 -9.36 -0.18 10.56
C ALA A 73 -8.39 -1.14 11.27
N HIS A 74 -7.29 -0.65 11.86
CA HIS A 74 -6.27 -1.46 12.52
C HIS A 74 -6.83 -2.55 13.43
N ALA A 75 -7.73 -2.17 14.34
CA ALA A 75 -8.33 -3.10 15.31
C ALA A 75 -9.13 -4.25 14.66
N VAL A 76 -9.54 -4.10 13.39
CA VAL A 76 -10.23 -5.12 12.61
C VAL A 76 -9.24 -6.09 12.01
N TRP A 77 -8.20 -5.58 11.33
CA TRP A 77 -7.31 -6.44 10.56
C TRP A 77 -6.12 -6.98 11.35
N GLU A 78 -5.67 -6.34 12.44
CA GLU A 78 -4.48 -6.76 13.20
C GLU A 78 -4.57 -8.18 13.78
N GLN A 79 -5.80 -8.69 13.94
CA GLN A 79 -6.06 -10.03 14.48
C GLN A 79 -5.71 -11.14 13.49
N ASP A 80 -5.73 -10.83 12.20
CA ASP A 80 -5.73 -11.81 11.12
C ASP A 80 -4.73 -11.50 10.01
N TRP A 81 -4.39 -10.23 9.82
CA TRP A 81 -3.66 -9.73 8.66
C TRP A 81 -2.46 -8.90 9.09
N GLU A 82 -1.34 -9.15 8.43
CA GLU A 82 -0.26 -8.18 8.36
C GLU A 82 -0.47 -7.28 7.12
N VAL A 83 -0.43 -5.97 7.30
CA VAL A 83 -0.61 -4.98 6.22
C VAL A 83 0.69 -4.24 5.97
N ALA A 84 1.23 -4.34 4.77
CA ALA A 84 2.42 -3.61 4.35
C ALA A 84 2.17 -2.70 3.15
N VAL A 85 2.90 -1.58 3.10
CA VAL A 85 2.80 -0.57 2.06
C VAL A 85 4.17 -0.27 1.48
N PHE A 86 4.25 -0.05 0.17
CA PHE A 86 5.45 0.46 -0.50
C PHE A 86 5.13 1.59 -1.47
N ASP A 87 6.14 2.40 -1.78
CA ASP A 87 6.07 3.41 -2.84
C ASP A 87 6.51 2.79 -4.18
N VAL A 88 5.58 2.73 -5.13
CA VAL A 88 5.81 2.24 -6.50
C VAL A 88 6.85 3.08 -7.22
N MET A 89 7.05 4.35 -6.84
CA MET A 89 8.10 5.20 -7.40
C MET A 89 9.51 4.75 -7.01
N GLU A 90 9.66 3.79 -6.08
CA GLU A 90 10.95 3.12 -5.83
C GLU A 90 11.33 2.14 -6.95
N TRP A 91 10.40 1.80 -7.85
CA TRP A 91 10.68 0.95 -9.01
C TRP A 91 11.54 1.72 -10.02
N LYS A 92 12.76 1.24 -10.27
CA LYS A 92 13.61 1.80 -11.35
C LYS A 92 13.31 1.13 -12.70
N SER A 93 12.69 -0.04 -12.67
CA SER A 93 12.34 -0.86 -13.82
C SER A 93 11.14 -1.75 -13.51
N SER A 94 10.48 -2.26 -14.55
CA SER A 94 9.43 -3.28 -14.40
C SER A 94 9.94 -4.56 -13.73
N ALA A 95 11.23 -4.87 -13.87
CA ALA A 95 11.86 -6.02 -13.21
C ALA A 95 11.99 -5.82 -11.68
N ASP A 96 12.09 -4.57 -11.20
CA ASP A 96 12.14 -4.28 -9.76
C ASP A 96 10.82 -4.53 -9.07
N ALA A 97 9.74 -4.46 -9.82
CA ALA A 97 8.41 -4.59 -9.28
C ALA A 97 8.14 -6.02 -8.76
N CYS A 98 8.79 -7.03 -9.37
CA CYS A 98 8.83 -8.41 -8.87
C CYS A 98 9.45 -8.58 -7.47
N LYS A 99 10.17 -7.57 -6.96
CA LYS A 99 10.75 -7.57 -5.60
C LYS A 99 9.72 -7.19 -4.53
N PHE A 100 8.62 -6.57 -4.95
CA PHE A 100 7.57 -6.11 -4.04
C PHE A 100 6.33 -6.99 -4.14
N VAL A 101 5.91 -7.32 -5.36
CA VAL A 101 4.75 -8.16 -5.68
C VAL A 101 5.14 -9.18 -6.73
N THR A 102 4.57 -10.37 -6.69
CA THR A 102 4.92 -11.45 -7.64
C THR A 102 4.17 -11.38 -8.96
N GLN A 103 3.02 -10.72 -8.98
CA GLN A 103 2.18 -10.60 -10.17
C GLN A 103 1.86 -9.13 -10.45
N ILE A 104 2.15 -8.68 -11.67
CA ILE A 104 1.87 -7.31 -12.10
C ILE A 104 1.09 -7.36 -13.40
N PRO A 105 -0.16 -6.86 -13.42
CA PRO A 105 -0.93 -6.77 -14.65
C PRO A 105 -0.25 -5.88 -15.70
N ALA A 106 -0.39 -6.25 -16.98
CA ALA A 106 0.21 -5.51 -18.11
C ALA A 106 -0.20 -4.02 -18.17
N ALA A 107 -1.39 -3.67 -17.66
CA ALA A 107 -1.84 -2.30 -17.43
C ALA A 107 -2.03 -2.11 -15.92
N THR A 108 -1.05 -1.51 -15.27
CA THR A 108 -1.07 -1.29 -13.81
C THR A 108 -1.55 0.13 -13.51
N GLN A 109 -2.68 0.24 -12.82
CA GLN A 109 -3.13 1.48 -12.18
C GLN A 109 -2.83 1.40 -10.68
N THR A 110 -2.42 2.49 -10.06
CA THR A 110 -2.24 2.50 -8.60
C THR A 110 -3.56 2.87 -7.90
N PRO A 111 -3.78 2.41 -6.65
CA PRO A 111 -2.93 1.50 -5.88
C PRO A 111 -2.88 0.08 -6.45
N ILE A 112 -1.82 -0.63 -6.12
CA ILE A 112 -1.59 -2.04 -6.43
C ILE A 112 -1.82 -2.83 -5.14
N LEU A 113 -2.42 -4.00 -5.23
CA LEU A 113 -2.62 -4.89 -4.10
C LEU A 113 -2.25 -6.31 -4.49
N GLU A 114 -1.51 -6.99 -3.62
CA GLU A 114 -1.29 -8.43 -3.67
C GLU A 114 -1.55 -9.02 -2.27
N MET A 115 -2.45 -9.99 -2.20
CA MET A 115 -2.83 -10.69 -0.97
C MET A 115 -2.30 -12.10 -0.96
N TRP A 116 -1.81 -12.50 0.19
CA TRP A 116 -1.20 -13.78 0.47
C TRP A 116 -1.92 -14.46 1.62
N ILE A 117 -2.23 -15.74 1.45
CA ILE A 117 -2.71 -16.62 2.51
C ILE A 117 -1.90 -17.91 2.42
N ASP A 118 -1.31 -18.33 3.54
CA ASP A 118 -0.50 -19.56 3.62
C ASP A 118 0.62 -19.62 2.57
N GLY A 119 1.30 -18.50 2.36
CA GLY A 119 2.40 -18.37 1.40
C GLY A 119 1.97 -18.45 -0.07
N LYS A 120 0.68 -18.28 -0.40
CA LYS A 120 0.16 -18.25 -1.77
C LYS A 120 -0.58 -16.96 -2.07
N VAL A 121 -0.38 -16.41 -3.28
CA VAL A 121 -1.17 -15.30 -3.78
C VAL A 121 -2.62 -15.74 -3.98
N VAL A 122 -3.55 -15.05 -3.35
CA VAL A 122 -5.00 -15.31 -3.45
C VAL A 122 -5.77 -14.21 -4.18
N ASP A 123 -5.22 -12.99 -4.23
CA ASP A 123 -5.80 -11.91 -5.00
C ASP A 123 -4.73 -10.89 -5.41
N THR A 124 -4.87 -10.36 -6.63
CA THR A 124 -4.04 -9.29 -7.16
C THR A 124 -4.96 -8.28 -7.84
N LYS A 125 -4.96 -7.04 -7.36
CA LYS A 125 -5.78 -5.94 -7.90
C LYS A 125 -4.94 -4.72 -8.17
N THR A 126 -5.39 -3.93 -9.15
CA THR A 126 -4.82 -2.63 -9.47
C THR A 126 -5.95 -1.62 -9.65
N GLY A 127 -5.69 -0.37 -9.27
CA GLY A 127 -6.67 0.71 -9.29
C GLY A 127 -7.55 0.75 -8.03
N LEU A 128 -7.87 1.97 -7.62
CA LEU A 128 -8.44 2.28 -6.30
C LEU A 128 -9.71 1.48 -5.99
N ARG A 129 -10.65 1.44 -6.94
CA ARG A 129 -11.94 0.75 -6.75
C ARG A 129 -11.76 -0.74 -6.48
N LEU A 130 -10.96 -1.41 -7.32
CA LEU A 130 -10.77 -2.87 -7.21
C LEU A 130 -9.97 -3.25 -5.96
N VAL A 131 -9.00 -2.42 -5.58
CA VAL A 131 -8.26 -2.58 -4.33
C VAL A 131 -9.19 -2.47 -3.12
N GLN A 132 -10.07 -1.45 -3.08
CA GLN A 132 -11.04 -1.30 -2.00
C GLN A 132 -12.03 -2.46 -1.92
N GLU A 133 -12.58 -2.90 -3.06
CA GLU A 133 -13.48 -4.05 -3.13
C GLU A 133 -12.82 -5.33 -2.59
N SER A 134 -11.53 -5.54 -2.91
CA SER A 134 -10.77 -6.69 -2.39
C SER A 134 -10.57 -6.58 -0.87
N LEU A 135 -10.12 -5.43 -0.37
CA LEU A 135 -9.96 -5.21 1.08
C LEU A 135 -11.26 -5.42 1.86
N GLN A 136 -12.41 -5.01 1.31
CA GLN A 136 -13.72 -5.26 1.91
C GLN A 136 -14.12 -6.74 1.85
N LYS A 137 -13.90 -7.40 0.72
CA LYS A 137 -14.18 -8.83 0.56
C LYS A 137 -13.45 -9.69 1.59
N PHE A 138 -12.22 -9.30 1.94
CA PHE A 138 -11.38 -10.03 2.91
C PHE A 138 -11.51 -9.51 4.36
N GLY A 139 -12.44 -8.58 4.62
CA GLY A 139 -12.72 -8.06 5.95
C GLY A 139 -11.65 -7.14 6.53
N ILE A 140 -10.72 -6.65 5.70
CA ILE A 140 -9.66 -5.71 6.12
C ILE A 140 -10.21 -4.29 6.24
N LEU A 141 -11.21 -3.96 5.41
CA LEU A 141 -11.98 -2.72 5.48
C LEU A 141 -13.47 -3.02 5.62
N SER A 142 -14.19 -2.16 6.33
CA SER A 142 -15.65 -2.03 6.27
C SER A 142 -16.06 -1.10 5.14
#